data_AF-A0A961NDG8-F1
#
_entry.id   AF-A0A961NDG8-F1
#
_cell.length_a   1.000
_cell.length_b   1.000
_cell.length_c   1.000
_cell.angle_alpha   90.00
_cell.angle_beta   90.00
_cell.angle_gamma   90.00
#
_symmetry.space_group_name_H-M   'P 1'
#
loop_
_entity.id
_entity.type
_entity.pdbx_description
1 polymer ?
#
loop_
_entity_poly.entity_id
_entity_poly.type
_entity_poly.pdbx_seq_one_letter_code
_entity_poly.pdbx_strand_id
1 'polypeptide(L)' 'MNDAFFIKLGWWLFVVSACFFVWAAWRAGDGVALAGAIAFLAANISFMIPVYWHRK' A
#
# COMPACT_ATOMS: atom_id res chain seq x y z
N MET A 1 -0.04 -22.85 10.54
CA MET A 1 0.54 -21.63 9.93
C MET A 1 -0.30 -20.46 10.38
N ASN A 2 0.28 -19.36 10.85
CA ASN A 2 -0.51 -18.23 11.38
C ASN A 2 -1.15 -17.45 10.23
N ASP A 3 -2.46 -17.57 10.04
CA ASP A 3 -3.20 -16.86 8.97
C ASP A 3 -3.02 -15.33 9.06
N ALA A 4 -2.93 -14.81 10.29
CA ALA A 4 -2.65 -13.40 10.55
C ALA A 4 -1.28 -12.93 10.04
N PHE A 5 -0.29 -13.82 9.92
CA PHE A 5 1.02 -13.48 9.35
C PHE A 5 0.90 -13.25 7.84
N PHE A 6 0.22 -14.14 7.11
CA PHE A 6 0.02 -13.99 5.66
C PHE A 6 -0.77 -12.74 5.31
N ILE A 7 -1.79 -12.41 6.11
CA ILE A 7 -2.57 -11.18 5.93
C ILE A 7 -1.67 -9.95 6.06
N LYS A 8 -0.91 -9.84 7.16
CA LYS A 8 0.01 -8.70 7.39
C LYS A 8 1.07 -8.60 6.29
N LEU A 9 1.61 -9.74 5.86
CA LEU A 9 2.64 -9.78 4.83
C LEU A 9 2.09 -9.35 3.46
N GLY A 10 0.85 -9.73 3.13
CA GLY A 10 0.13 -9.24 1.96
C GLY A 10 -0.09 -7.72 1.98
N TRP A 11 -0.51 -7.16 3.10
CA TRP A 11 -0.65 -5.70 3.26
C TRP A 11 0.68 -4.96 3.07
N TRP A 12 1.78 -5.50 3.63
CA TRP A 12 3.12 -4.92 3.42
C TRP A 12 3.57 -5.00 1.96
N LEU A 13 3.28 -6.10 1.26
CA LEU A 13 3.56 -6.22 -0.17
C LEU A 13 2.83 -5.13 -0.98
N PHE A 14 1.56 -4.84 -0.66
CA PHE A 14 0.82 -3.76 -1.30
C PHE A 14 1.45 -2.38 -1.10
N VAL A 15 1.95 -2.09 0.10
CA VAL A 15 2.67 -0.84 0.39
C VAL A 15 3.95 -0.75 -0.46
N VAL A 16 4.73 -1.83 -0.51
CA VAL A 16 5.96 -1.87 -1.31
C VAL A 16 5.66 -1.67 -2.80
N SER A 17 4.65 -2.35 -3.34
CA SER A 17 4.21 -2.17 -4.73
C SER A 17 3.76 -0.73 -5.01
N ALA A 18 3.02 -0.11 -4.09
CA ALA A 18 2.58 1.27 -4.23
C ALA A 18 3.78 2.24 -4.30
N CYS A 19 4.84 2.01 -3.49
CA CYS A 19 6.08 2.80 -3.58
C CYS A 19 6.75 2.67 -4.96
N PHE A 20 6.78 1.48 -5.55
CA PHE A 20 7.29 1.29 -6.91
C PHE A 20 6.44 2.03 -7.96
N PHE A 21 5.12 2.04 -7.82
CA PHE A 21 4.25 2.80 -8.72
C PHE A 21 4.47 4.31 -8.61
N VAL A 22 4.62 4.83 -7.39
CA VAL A 22 4.96 6.24 -7.15
C VAL A 22 6.31 6.58 -7.81
N TRP A 23 7.34 5.76 -7.59
CA TRP A 23 8.64 5.95 -8.23
C TRP A 23 8.52 5.93 -9.75
N ALA A 24 7.87 4.90 -10.31
CA ALA A 24 7.74 4.72 -11.74
C ALA A 24 7.00 5.90 -12.39
N ALA A 25 5.89 6.34 -11.79
CA ALA A 25 5.11 7.48 -12.27
C ALA A 25 5.90 8.79 -12.18
N TRP A 26 6.66 8.99 -11.09
CA TRP A 26 7.53 10.16 -10.95
C TRP A 26 8.61 10.17 -12.03
N ARG A 27 9.27 9.03 -12.28
CA ARG A 27 10.30 8.91 -13.31
C ARG A 27 9.73 9.05 -14.74
N ALA A 28 8.49 8.65 -14.95
CA ALA A 28 7.79 8.82 -16.22
C ALA A 28 7.31 10.27 -16.47
N GLY A 29 7.27 11.11 -15.42
CA GLY A 29 6.73 12.47 -15.51
C GLY A 29 5.20 12.52 -15.65
N ASP A 30 4.50 11.42 -15.41
CA ASP A 30 3.05 11.34 -15.49
C ASP A 30 2.43 11.78 -14.15
N GLY A 31 2.02 13.04 -14.10
CA GLY A 31 1.41 13.63 -12.90
C GLY A 31 0.09 12.97 -12.49
N VAL A 32 -0.67 12.41 -13.44
CA VAL A 32 -1.96 11.75 -13.14
C VAL A 32 -1.71 10.39 -12.52
N ALA A 33 -0.80 9.60 -13.11
CA ALA A 33 -0.38 8.33 -12.54
C ALA A 33 0.29 8.51 -11.16
N LEU A 34 1.05 9.59 -10.98
CA LEU A 34 1.70 9.90 -9.71
C LEU A 34 0.67 10.23 -8.62
N ALA A 35 -0.31 11.10 -8.92
CA ALA A 35 -1.40 11.40 -8.01
C ALA A 35 -2.21 10.13 -7.65
N GLY A 36 -2.50 9.28 -8.65
CA GLY A 36 -3.17 8.00 -8.45
C GLY A 36 -2.37 7.04 -7.55
N ALA A 37 -1.06 6.92 -7.78
CA ALA A 37 -0.19 6.07 -6.97
C ALA A 37 -0.07 6.56 -5.51
N ILE A 38 0.00 7.88 -5.30
CA ILE A 38 0.01 8.48 -3.96
C ILE A 38 -1.33 8.25 -3.24
N ALA A 39 -2.46 8.46 -3.93
CA ALA A 39 -3.78 8.20 -3.36
C ALA A 39 -3.96 6.70 -3.02
N PHE A 40 -3.47 5.80 -3.87
CA PHE A 40 -3.46 4.37 -3.61
C PHE A 40 -2.61 3.99 -2.40
N LEU A 41 -1.42 4.57 -2.25
CA LEU A 41 -0.56 4.37 -1.08
C LEU A 41 -1.26 4.82 0.21
N ALA A 42 -1.90 6.00 0.19
CA ALA A 42 -2.64 6.53 1.33
C ALA A 42 -3.84 5.65 1.71
N ALA A 43 -4.59 5.14 0.72
CA ALA A 43 -5.69 4.20 0.94
C ALA A 43 -5.18 2.88 1.54
N ASN A 44 -4.07 2.33 1.01
CA ASN A 44 -3.46 1.11 1.53
C ASN A 44 -3.08 1.24 3.02
N ILE A 45 -2.41 2.35 3.38
CA ILE A 45 -2.05 2.61 4.78
C ILE A 45 -3.31 2.74 5.64
N SER A 46 -4.34 3.42 5.13
CA SER A 46 -5.61 3.62 5.86
C SER A 46 -6.31 2.29 6.16
N PHE A 47 -6.35 1.37 5.19
CA PHE A 47 -6.92 0.03 5.39
C PHE A 47 -6.05 -0.89 6.24
N MET A 48 -4.74 -0.64 6.28
CA MET A 48 -3.82 -1.38 7.14
C MET A 48 -4.05 -1.08 8.63
N ILE A 49 -4.53 0.12 9.00
CA ILE A 49 -4.84 0.50 10.40
C ILE A 49 -5.80 -0.50 11.08
N PRO A 50 -6.99 -0.82 10.52
CA PRO A 50 -7.90 -1.83 11.10
C PRO A 50 -7.26 -3.20 11.30
N VAL A 51 -6.38 -3.63 10.39
CA VAL A 51 -5.69 -4.94 10.47
C VAL A 51 -4.83 -5.04 11.73
N TYR A 52 -4.24 -3.94 12.16
CA TYR A 52 -3.50 -3.85 13.42
C TYR A 52 -4.39 -3.55 14.63
N TRP A 53 -5.56 -2.93 14.41
CA TRP A 53 -6.54 -2.62 15.46
C TRP A 53 -7.50 -3.77 15.78
N HIS A 54 -7.42 -4.92 15.11
CA HIS A 54 -8.12 -6.14 15.54
C HIS A 54 -7.50 -6.72 16.84
N ARG A 55 -7.62 -5.96 17.92
CA ARG A 55 -7.66 -6.39 19.33
C ARG A 55 -9.14 -6.50 19.72
N LYS A 56 -9.81 -7.55 19.25
CA LYS A 56 -10.97 -8.22 19.87
C LYS A 56 -11.41 -9.36 18.98
#